data_AF-A0A352BST5-F1
#
_entry.id   AF-A0A352BST5-F1
#
_cell.length_a   1.000
_cell.length_b   1.000
_cell.length_c   1.000
_cell.angle_alpha   90.00
_cell.angle_beta   90.00
_cell.angle_gamma   90.00
#
_symmetry.space_group_name_H-M   'P 1'
#
loop_
_entity.id
_entity.type
_entity.pdbx_description
1 polymer ?
#
loop_
_entity_poly.entity_id
_entity_poly.type
_entity_poly.pdbx_seq_one_letter_code
_entity_poly.pdbx_strand_id
1 'polypeptide(L)'
;MKNHVNFIEVFGARAHNLKDIDVKIPRDALVVITGLSGSGKSSLAFDTIYAEGQRRYIETFSAYARQFLGNLERPDVDKIEGLSPVIAIEQKTTSKSPRSTVGTITEIYDFLRLLYARASDAYSYETGERMVRYTDEQIQELISSDFKDQSTVILAPVVRARKGHYRELFESIATKGFLKVRVDGVIVDITKGMKVDRYKTHDIEIVIDRLKITGEASQDQRLKGAIETAMYHGNGILMVLTQDKAVDTPGQKPRYFSRSLMCPTTGISYATPEPNNFSFNSPKGMCPHCKGLGSLHEVNRDKIIPDPKLSIRKGAIAPYEKKINSWISKQLELIAQHFDSDLNIPFEDLPVGMQEAILFGIQTTYEVASKTLGITRQFKIDFDGIIPFIEATFDNKDSRQLRRWAKSYMDKKTCPVCNGSRLRKESQFFKIDQRSISELAEWDITNLIQWIRAVPQKLSPAQGAIAGEVLKEVETRLQFLLDVGLSYLCLNRSAKSLSGGESQRIRLATQIGSQLVGVLYILDEPSIGLHQRDNERLIKSLEQLRDLGNSVLVVEHDKDMILKADEL
;
A
#
# COMPACT_ATOMS: atom_id res chain seq x y z
N MET A 1 17.93 -50.26 9.31
CA MET A 1 19.07 -49.77 8.49
C MET A 1 19.95 -48.96 9.42
N LYS A 2 21.27 -49.21 9.45
CA LYS A 2 22.18 -48.41 10.30
C LYS A 2 22.16 -46.97 9.78
N ASN A 3 21.71 -46.03 10.61
CA ASN A 3 21.76 -44.59 10.30
C ASN A 3 23.23 -44.20 10.16
N HIS A 4 23.72 -44.10 8.92
CA HIS A 4 24.96 -43.39 8.67
C HIS A 4 24.68 -41.92 8.96
N VAL A 5 25.14 -41.44 10.12
CA VAL A 5 25.14 -40.02 10.42
C VAL A 5 26.05 -39.37 9.39
N ASN A 6 25.45 -38.58 8.50
CA ASN A 6 26.19 -37.78 7.53
C ASN A 6 26.67 -36.51 8.24
N PHE A 7 27.88 -36.06 7.94
CA PHE A 7 28.47 -34.86 8.55
C PHE A 7 28.72 -33.78 7.51
N ILE A 8 28.64 -32.53 7.94
CA ILE A 8 29.31 -31.41 7.30
C ILE A 8 30.71 -31.36 7.91
N GLU A 9 31.72 -31.58 7.07
CA GLU A 9 33.12 -31.62 7.51
C GLU A 9 33.84 -30.38 6.99
N VAL A 10 34.36 -29.57 7.91
CA VAL A 10 35.11 -28.35 7.63
C VAL A 10 36.56 -28.59 8.01
N PHE A 11 37.48 -28.37 7.08
CA PHE A 11 38.91 -28.58 7.27
C PHE A 11 39.69 -27.27 7.07
N GLY A 12 40.58 -26.97 8.01
CA GLY A 12 41.49 -25.84 7.95
C GLY A 12 40.80 -24.48 7.89
N ALA A 13 39.78 -24.23 8.72
CA ALA A 13 39.10 -22.94 8.73
C ALA A 13 39.95 -21.86 9.43
N ARG A 14 40.20 -20.76 8.72
CA ARG A 14 41.09 -19.64 9.13
C ARG A 14 40.46 -18.27 9.00
N ALA A 15 39.15 -18.18 8.70
CA ALA A 15 38.45 -16.91 8.64
C ALA A 15 38.62 -16.09 9.94
N HIS A 16 38.99 -14.81 9.79
CA HIS A 16 39.22 -13.88 10.90
C HIS A 16 40.22 -14.38 11.96
N ASN A 17 39.73 -14.79 13.13
CA ASN A 17 40.56 -15.21 14.26
C ASN A 17 40.61 -16.73 14.44
N LEU A 18 39.98 -17.51 13.55
CA LEU A 18 40.05 -18.97 13.56
C LEU A 18 41.49 -19.44 13.36
N LYS A 19 41.86 -20.52 14.05
CA LYS A 19 43.24 -21.03 14.15
C LYS A 19 43.41 -22.36 13.42
N ASP A 20 43.09 -22.37 12.13
CA ASP A 20 43.24 -23.53 11.27
C ASP A 20 42.49 -24.76 11.82
N ILE A 21 41.20 -24.57 12.09
CA ILE A 21 40.41 -25.55 12.82
C ILE A 21 39.71 -26.54 11.89
N ASP A 22 39.65 -27.79 12.34
CA ASP A 22 38.86 -28.86 11.74
C ASP A 22 37.62 -29.12 12.60
N VAL A 23 36.44 -29.19 12.00
CA VAL A 23 35.19 -29.48 12.73
C VAL A 23 34.25 -30.36 11.92
N LYS A 24 33.57 -31.27 12.61
CA LYS A 24 32.50 -32.11 12.06
C LYS A 24 31.17 -31.73 12.69
N ILE A 25 30.18 -31.44 11.86
CA ILE A 25 28.84 -31.03 12.30
C ILE A 25 27.84 -32.08 11.79
N PRO A 26 27.05 -32.73 12.67
CA PRO A 26 26.08 -33.73 12.23
C PRO A 26 24.98 -33.08 11.36
N ARG A 27 24.60 -33.76 10.28
CA ARG A 27 23.45 -33.38 9.45
C ARG A 27 22.15 -33.85 10.09
N ASP A 28 21.07 -33.19 9.68
CA ASP A 28 19.69 -33.45 10.11
C ASP A 28 19.52 -33.32 11.63
N ALA A 29 20.35 -32.47 12.24
CA ALA A 29 20.44 -32.22 13.66
C ALA A 29 20.29 -30.71 13.96
N LEU A 30 19.85 -30.40 15.18
CA LEU A 30 19.90 -29.08 15.79
C LEU A 30 21.24 -28.94 16.53
N VAL A 31 22.19 -28.24 15.91
CA VAL A 31 23.54 -28.03 16.45
C VAL A 31 23.67 -26.61 16.97
N VAL A 32 24.17 -26.45 18.19
CA VAL A 32 24.39 -25.14 18.81
C VAL A 32 25.88 -24.85 18.92
N ILE A 33 26.38 -23.77 18.33
CA ILE A 33 27.74 -23.27 18.58
C ILE A 33 27.69 -22.28 19.74
N THR A 34 28.42 -22.58 20.81
CA THR A 34 28.54 -21.69 21.98
C THR A 34 29.98 -21.30 22.30
N GLY A 35 30.17 -20.35 23.23
CA GLY A 35 31.49 -19.86 23.65
C GLY A 35 31.53 -18.35 23.92
N LEU A 36 32.64 -17.84 24.45
CA LEU A 36 32.77 -16.42 24.82
C LEU A 36 32.57 -15.47 23.62
N SER A 37 32.17 -14.21 23.90
CA SER A 37 32.10 -13.18 22.85
C SER A 37 33.48 -13.00 22.20
N GLY A 38 33.51 -12.94 20.86
CA GLY A 38 34.76 -12.88 20.09
C GLY A 38 35.52 -14.21 19.96
N SER A 39 35.00 -15.35 20.43
CA SER A 39 35.67 -16.65 20.30
C SER A 39 35.75 -17.21 18.87
N GLY A 40 35.13 -16.55 17.89
CA GLY A 40 35.11 -17.00 16.49
C GLY A 40 33.86 -17.77 16.05
N LYS A 41 32.80 -17.84 16.88
CA LYS A 41 31.53 -18.54 16.56
C LYS A 41 30.92 -18.06 15.24
N SER A 42 30.73 -16.75 15.11
CA SER A 42 30.17 -16.15 13.89
C SER A 42 31.13 -16.28 12.71
N SER A 43 32.45 -16.29 12.95
CA SER A 43 33.45 -16.51 11.91
C SER A 43 33.39 -17.92 11.33
N LEU A 44 33.11 -18.94 12.17
CA LEU A 44 32.87 -20.30 11.69
C LEU A 44 31.50 -20.41 10.99
N ALA A 45 30.42 -19.97 11.65
CA ALA A 45 29.06 -20.17 11.15
C ALA A 45 28.75 -19.32 9.90
N PHE A 46 29.03 -18.02 9.94
CA PHE A 46 28.65 -17.07 8.91
C PHE A 46 29.78 -16.79 7.92
N ASP A 47 30.98 -16.44 8.41
CA ASP A 47 32.08 -16.02 7.53
C ASP A 47 32.75 -17.21 6.82
N THR A 48 32.52 -18.44 7.29
CA THR A 48 33.05 -19.67 6.66
C THR A 48 31.95 -20.54 6.06
N ILE A 49 31.08 -21.15 6.87
CA ILE A 49 30.11 -22.15 6.40
C ILE A 49 29.02 -21.52 5.52
N TYR A 50 28.39 -20.43 5.99
CA TYR A 50 27.38 -19.72 5.19
C TYR A 50 27.99 -19.10 3.93
N ALA A 51 29.14 -18.43 4.03
CA ALA A 51 29.83 -17.83 2.90
C ALA A 51 30.14 -18.86 1.80
N GLU A 52 30.68 -20.01 2.18
CA GLU A 52 30.98 -21.09 1.23
C GLU A 52 29.70 -21.70 0.63
N GLY A 53 28.66 -21.86 1.44
CA GLY A 53 27.36 -22.36 0.99
C GLY A 53 26.69 -21.44 -0.03
N GLN A 54 26.67 -20.15 0.26
CA GLN A 54 26.14 -19.12 -0.63
C GLN A 54 26.93 -19.06 -1.93
N ARG A 55 28.27 -19.13 -1.86
CA ARG A 55 29.16 -19.18 -3.03
C ARG A 55 28.85 -20.38 -3.91
N ARG A 56 28.82 -21.59 -3.35
CA ARG A 56 28.50 -22.82 -4.10
C ARG A 56 27.12 -22.75 -4.74
N TYR A 57 26.13 -22.18 -4.04
CA TYR A 57 24.79 -21.99 -4.60
C TYR A 57 24.81 -21.03 -5.79
N ILE A 58 25.49 -19.88 -5.70
CA ILE A 58 25.63 -18.93 -6.82
C ILE A 58 26.37 -19.54 -8.01
N GLU A 59 27.34 -20.44 -7.76
CA GLU A 59 28.07 -21.15 -8.82
C GLU A 59 27.19 -22.07 -9.68
N THR A 60 26.05 -22.52 -9.16
CA THR A 60 25.08 -23.32 -9.92
C THR A 60 24.28 -22.50 -10.95
N PHE A 61 24.28 -21.17 -10.84
CA PHE A 61 23.54 -20.31 -11.78
C PHE A 61 24.24 -20.20 -13.14
N SER A 62 23.45 -19.82 -14.15
CA SER A 62 23.95 -19.58 -15.51
C SER A 62 25.10 -18.58 -15.53
N ALA A 63 25.99 -18.72 -16.52
CA ALA A 63 27.14 -17.82 -16.67
C ALA A 63 26.73 -16.34 -16.75
N TYR A 64 25.58 -16.06 -17.38
CA TYR A 64 25.00 -14.71 -17.44
C TYR A 64 24.59 -14.19 -16.05
N ALA A 65 23.86 -14.98 -15.26
CA ALA A 65 23.42 -14.57 -13.93
C ALA A 65 24.61 -14.31 -12.98
N ARG A 66 25.69 -15.10 -13.09
CA ARG A 66 26.92 -14.91 -12.34
C ARG A 66 27.60 -13.56 -12.61
N GLN A 67 27.48 -13.03 -13.83
CA GLN A 67 28.01 -11.69 -14.17
C GLN A 67 27.36 -10.57 -13.34
N PHE A 68 26.07 -10.71 -12.98
CA PHE A 68 25.34 -9.71 -12.18
C PHE A 68 25.47 -9.92 -10.67
N LEU A 69 25.53 -11.18 -10.23
CA LEU A 69 25.68 -11.51 -8.82
C LEU A 69 27.10 -11.24 -8.30
N GLY A 70 28.06 -11.14 -9.22
CA GLY A 70 29.48 -10.96 -8.90
C GLY A 70 30.15 -12.27 -8.47
N ASN A 71 31.48 -12.24 -8.39
CA ASN A 71 32.22 -13.31 -7.75
C ASN A 71 32.23 -13.03 -6.24
N LEU A 72 31.62 -13.90 -5.45
CA LEU A 72 31.80 -13.88 -4.00
C LEU A 72 33.24 -14.29 -3.67
N GLU A 73 33.88 -13.57 -2.75
CA GLU A 73 35.19 -13.95 -2.23
C GLU A 73 35.11 -15.33 -1.58
N ARG A 74 36.14 -16.16 -1.82
CA ARG A 74 36.23 -17.48 -1.18
C ARG A 74 36.61 -17.27 0.29
N PRO A 75 35.88 -17.90 1.24
CA PRO A 75 36.31 -17.89 2.62
C PRO A 75 37.66 -18.62 2.77
N ASP A 76 38.46 -18.23 3.77
CA ASP A 76 39.74 -18.86 4.06
C ASP A 76 39.52 -20.20 4.79
N VAL A 77 39.38 -21.25 4.00
CA VAL A 77 39.17 -22.63 4.43
C VAL A 77 39.78 -23.57 3.39
N ASP A 78 40.37 -24.69 3.82
CA ASP A 78 40.98 -25.64 2.89
C ASP A 78 39.92 -26.45 2.14
N LYS A 79 38.94 -26.99 2.88
CA LYS A 79 37.92 -27.86 2.30
C LYS A 79 36.67 -27.90 3.16
N ILE A 80 35.50 -27.93 2.51
CA ILE A 80 34.22 -28.24 3.17
C ILE A 80 33.48 -29.33 2.38
N GLU A 81 33.15 -30.44 3.04
CA GLU A 81 32.36 -31.55 2.48
C GLU A 81 30.98 -31.65 3.13
N GLY A 82 30.02 -32.24 2.41
CA GLY A 82 28.67 -32.48 2.94
C GLY A 82 27.76 -31.24 3.07
N LEU A 83 28.18 -30.09 2.54
CA LEU A 83 27.46 -28.81 2.69
C LEU A 83 26.18 -28.76 1.82
N SER A 84 25.03 -28.62 2.47
CA SER A 84 23.73 -28.31 1.85
C SER A 84 23.67 -26.88 1.29
N PRO A 85 22.68 -26.54 0.44
CA PRO A 85 22.27 -25.15 0.26
C PRO A 85 22.00 -24.48 1.61
N VAL A 86 22.52 -23.26 1.81
CA VAL A 86 22.53 -22.61 3.12
C VAL A 86 21.63 -21.37 3.13
N ILE A 87 20.86 -21.20 4.20
CA ILE A 87 20.04 -20.02 4.45
C ILE A 87 20.41 -19.44 5.81
N ALA A 88 20.96 -18.21 5.81
CA ALA A 88 21.22 -17.47 7.04
C ALA A 88 19.97 -16.69 7.51
N ILE A 89 19.68 -16.73 8.81
CA ILE A 89 18.63 -15.97 9.48
C ILE A 89 19.28 -15.04 10.53
N GLU A 90 19.81 -13.92 10.05
CA GLU A 90 20.44 -12.86 10.87
C GLU A 90 19.43 -11.81 11.36
N GLN A 91 19.84 -11.02 12.38
CA GLN A 91 19.06 -9.90 12.92
C GLN A 91 19.06 -8.63 12.02
N LYS A 92 19.67 -8.69 10.83
CA LYS A 92 19.68 -7.54 9.92
C LYS A 92 18.28 -7.31 9.34
N THR A 93 17.79 -6.07 9.47
CA THR A 93 16.49 -5.66 8.90
C THR A 93 16.50 -5.84 7.37
N THR A 94 15.61 -6.71 6.89
CA THR A 94 15.55 -7.16 5.49
C THR A 94 15.08 -6.09 4.52
N SER A 95 14.27 -5.12 4.99
CA SER A 95 13.73 -4.07 4.12
C SER A 95 13.65 -2.72 4.81
N LYS A 96 14.30 -1.71 4.21
CA LYS A 96 14.21 -0.29 4.61
C LYS A 96 13.10 0.46 3.85
N SER A 97 12.34 -0.24 3.00
CA SER A 97 11.30 0.38 2.19
C SER A 97 10.14 0.86 3.07
N PRO A 98 9.68 2.12 2.92
CA PRO A 98 8.57 2.65 3.71
C PRO A 98 7.24 1.94 3.40
N ARG A 99 7.15 1.23 2.27
CA ARG A 99 5.96 0.48 1.87
C ARG A 99 5.97 -0.96 2.36
N SER A 100 7.09 -1.46 2.88
CA SER A 100 7.14 -2.82 3.42
C SER A 100 6.48 -2.88 4.80
N THR A 101 5.62 -3.87 4.99
CA THR A 101 4.94 -4.21 6.23
C THR A 101 5.14 -5.67 6.59
N VAL A 102 4.78 -6.06 7.82
CA VAL A 102 4.74 -7.47 8.25
C VAL A 102 4.00 -8.32 7.23
N GLY A 103 2.79 -7.93 6.83
CA GLY A 103 1.99 -8.69 5.88
C GLY A 103 2.57 -8.82 4.47
N THR A 104 3.40 -7.86 4.03
CA THR A 104 4.11 -7.98 2.75
C THR A 104 5.36 -8.85 2.84
N ILE A 105 6.04 -8.88 3.99
CA ILE A 105 7.24 -9.71 4.19
C ILE A 105 6.84 -11.17 4.34
N THR A 106 5.75 -11.43 5.05
CA THR A 106 5.22 -12.78 5.28
C THR A 106 4.35 -13.28 4.13
N GLU A 107 4.12 -12.45 3.10
CA GLU A 107 3.20 -12.70 1.98
C GLU A 107 1.73 -12.94 2.39
N ILE A 108 1.39 -12.92 3.67
CA ILE A 108 0.01 -13.09 4.16
C ILE A 108 -0.93 -12.07 3.53
N TYR A 109 -0.46 -10.82 3.39
CA TYR A 109 -1.26 -9.78 2.75
C TYR A 109 -1.55 -10.12 1.29
N ASP A 110 -0.65 -10.79 0.59
CA ASP A 110 -0.81 -11.15 -0.81
C ASP A 110 -1.92 -12.19 -1.00
N PHE A 111 -1.99 -13.17 -0.10
CA PHE A 111 -3.11 -14.12 -0.03
C PHE A 111 -4.41 -13.45 0.39
N LEU A 112 -4.38 -12.48 1.32
CA LEU A 112 -5.56 -11.68 1.64
C LEU A 112 -6.07 -10.89 0.43
N ARG A 113 -5.19 -10.31 -0.39
CA ARG A 113 -5.61 -9.64 -1.65
C ARG A 113 -6.29 -10.62 -2.60
N LEU A 114 -5.77 -11.84 -2.72
CA LEU A 114 -6.36 -12.88 -3.55
C LEU A 114 -7.73 -13.30 -3.01
N LEU A 115 -7.83 -13.51 -1.69
CA LEU A 115 -9.08 -13.83 -1.00
C LEU A 115 -10.14 -12.74 -1.26
N TYR A 116 -9.81 -11.47 -1.05
CA TYR A 116 -10.73 -10.36 -1.29
C TYR A 116 -11.10 -10.24 -2.76
N ALA A 117 -10.16 -10.43 -3.68
CA ALA A 117 -10.47 -10.36 -5.11
C ALA A 117 -11.47 -11.43 -5.58
N ARG A 118 -11.51 -12.58 -4.90
CA ARG A 118 -12.31 -13.73 -5.33
C ARG A 118 -13.58 -13.97 -4.52
N ALA A 119 -13.56 -13.67 -3.23
CA ALA A 119 -14.61 -14.05 -2.30
C ALA A 119 -15.33 -12.86 -1.63
N SER A 120 -14.88 -11.63 -1.82
CA SER A 120 -15.52 -10.46 -1.19
C SER A 120 -16.79 -10.01 -1.92
N ASP A 121 -17.68 -9.41 -1.14
CA ASP A 121 -18.84 -8.67 -1.63
C ASP A 121 -18.52 -7.18 -1.66
N ALA A 122 -18.89 -6.51 -2.74
CA ALA A 122 -18.70 -5.07 -2.89
C ALA A 122 -19.92 -4.31 -2.35
N TYR A 123 -19.65 -3.18 -1.69
CA TYR A 123 -20.67 -2.30 -1.14
C TYR A 123 -20.46 -0.87 -1.64
N SER A 124 -21.53 -0.10 -1.78
CA SER A 124 -21.45 1.31 -2.16
C SER A 124 -20.88 2.14 -1.01
N TYR A 125 -19.85 2.95 -1.28
CA TYR A 125 -19.32 3.89 -0.30
C TYR A 125 -20.22 5.10 -0.01
N GLU A 126 -21.29 5.28 -0.77
CA GLU A 126 -22.28 6.35 -0.55
C GLU A 126 -23.52 5.85 0.19
N THR A 127 -24.06 4.72 -0.26
CA THR A 127 -25.34 4.19 0.27
C THR A 127 -25.16 3.04 1.25
N GLY A 128 -24.01 2.38 1.26
CA GLY A 128 -23.78 1.15 2.04
C GLY A 128 -24.47 -0.09 1.46
N GLU A 129 -25.21 0.04 0.36
CA GLU A 129 -25.91 -1.07 -0.28
C GLU A 129 -24.95 -2.03 -0.98
N ARG A 130 -25.30 -3.31 -1.02
CA ARG A 130 -24.53 -4.32 -1.77
C ARG A 130 -24.57 -3.96 -3.26
N MET A 131 -23.40 -3.94 -3.88
CA MET A 131 -23.29 -3.71 -5.31
C MET A 131 -23.74 -4.95 -6.08
N VAL A 132 -24.38 -4.69 -7.21
CA VAL A 132 -24.94 -5.72 -8.07
C VAL A 132 -24.23 -5.70 -9.42
N ARG A 133 -24.17 -6.86 -10.05
CA ARG A 133 -23.80 -7.03 -11.46
C ARG A 133 -24.80 -8.00 -12.04
N TYR A 134 -25.14 -7.82 -13.30
CA TYR A 134 -26.10 -8.67 -13.97
C TYR A 134 -25.54 -9.14 -15.31
N THR A 135 -25.88 -10.37 -15.71
CA THR A 135 -25.72 -10.80 -17.10
C THR A 135 -26.84 -10.20 -17.96
N ASP A 136 -26.66 -10.18 -19.28
CA ASP A 136 -27.67 -9.61 -20.17
C ASP A 136 -29.01 -10.35 -20.04
N GLU A 137 -28.98 -11.67 -19.79
CA GLU A 137 -30.18 -12.48 -19.52
C GLU A 137 -30.87 -12.07 -18.21
N GLN A 138 -30.11 -11.89 -17.13
CA GLN A 138 -30.66 -11.44 -15.84
C GLN A 138 -31.25 -10.04 -15.94
N ILE A 139 -30.63 -9.16 -16.73
CA ILE A 139 -31.15 -7.81 -16.97
C ILE A 139 -32.48 -7.89 -17.71
N GLN A 140 -32.56 -8.74 -18.74
CA GLN A 140 -33.78 -8.95 -19.49
C GLN A 140 -34.90 -9.45 -18.56
N GLU A 141 -34.63 -10.47 -17.74
CA GLU A 141 -35.59 -11.00 -16.76
C GLU A 141 -36.05 -9.92 -15.77
N LEU A 142 -35.12 -9.14 -15.20
CA LEU A 142 -35.43 -8.08 -14.25
C LEU A 142 -36.24 -6.93 -14.88
N ILE A 143 -35.93 -6.56 -16.12
CA ILE A 143 -36.70 -5.53 -16.83
C ILE A 143 -38.12 -6.05 -17.11
N SER A 144 -38.23 -7.29 -17.56
CA SER A 144 -39.50 -7.94 -17.83
C SER A 144 -40.36 -8.10 -16.57
N SER A 145 -39.75 -8.38 -15.41
CA SER A 145 -40.47 -8.50 -14.13
C SER A 145 -40.87 -7.14 -13.55
N ASP A 146 -39.93 -6.20 -13.50
CA ASP A 146 -40.08 -5.00 -12.67
C ASP A 146 -40.82 -3.87 -13.37
N PHE A 147 -40.84 -3.90 -14.71
CA PHE A 147 -41.57 -2.94 -15.53
C PHE A 147 -42.72 -3.58 -16.30
N LYS A 148 -43.23 -4.73 -15.84
CA LYS A 148 -44.36 -5.41 -16.46
C LYS A 148 -45.55 -4.48 -16.66
N ASP A 149 -46.11 -4.50 -17.86
CA ASP A 149 -47.22 -3.68 -18.36
C ASP A 149 -46.95 -2.16 -18.41
N GLN A 150 -45.72 -1.72 -18.18
CA GLN A 150 -45.33 -0.30 -18.21
C GLN A 150 -44.64 0.05 -19.53
N SER A 151 -44.89 1.27 -20.00
CA SER A 151 -44.14 1.86 -21.11
C SER A 151 -42.76 2.30 -20.62
N THR A 152 -41.68 1.81 -21.21
CA THR A 152 -40.30 2.07 -20.76
C THR A 152 -39.43 2.73 -21.83
N VAL A 153 -38.42 3.46 -21.39
CA VAL A 153 -37.35 4.03 -22.22
C VAL A 153 -36.03 3.42 -21.80
N ILE A 154 -35.36 2.79 -22.76
CA ILE A 154 -34.02 2.23 -22.62
C ILE A 154 -33.01 3.29 -23.04
N LEU A 155 -32.11 3.62 -22.13
CA LEU A 155 -31.12 4.67 -22.27
C LEU A 155 -29.70 4.11 -22.11
N ALA A 156 -28.77 4.65 -22.90
CA ALA A 156 -27.34 4.42 -22.75
C ALA A 156 -26.66 5.69 -22.21
N PRO A 157 -26.20 5.73 -20.95
CA PRO A 157 -25.55 6.90 -20.39
C PRO A 157 -24.12 7.06 -20.93
N VAL A 158 -23.85 8.16 -21.62
CA VAL A 158 -22.56 8.41 -22.28
C VAL A 158 -21.73 9.46 -21.52
N VAL A 159 -22.41 10.47 -20.96
CA VAL A 159 -21.78 11.51 -20.13
C VAL A 159 -22.53 11.59 -18.81
N ARG A 160 -21.78 11.63 -17.71
CA ARG A 160 -22.33 11.74 -16.35
C ARG A 160 -21.57 12.79 -15.56
N ALA A 161 -22.26 13.83 -15.09
CA ALA A 161 -21.79 14.92 -14.25
C ALA A 161 -20.46 15.55 -14.72
N ARG A 162 -20.28 15.75 -16.03
CA ARG A 162 -19.03 16.30 -16.60
C ARG A 162 -19.27 17.59 -17.37
N LYS A 163 -18.34 18.54 -17.22
CA LYS A 163 -18.35 19.80 -17.98
C LYS A 163 -17.87 19.61 -19.41
N GLY A 164 -18.52 20.26 -20.36
CA GLY A 164 -18.14 20.21 -21.77
C GLY A 164 -19.27 20.65 -22.68
N HIS A 165 -18.94 21.03 -23.92
CA HIS A 165 -19.92 21.49 -24.91
C HIS A 165 -20.48 20.36 -25.79
N TYR A 166 -19.79 19.20 -25.82
CA TYR A 166 -20.20 17.92 -26.44
C TYR A 166 -20.73 17.95 -27.87
N ARG A 167 -20.40 18.96 -28.70
CA ARG A 167 -20.86 19.04 -30.10
C ARG A 167 -20.47 17.81 -30.93
N GLU A 168 -19.20 17.42 -30.86
CA GLU A 168 -18.67 16.24 -31.57
C GLU A 168 -19.34 14.94 -31.12
N LEU A 169 -19.74 14.86 -29.85
CA LEU A 169 -20.47 13.71 -29.31
C LEU A 169 -21.86 13.60 -29.96
N PHE A 170 -22.62 14.71 -30.01
CA PHE A 170 -23.95 14.70 -30.65
C PHE A 170 -23.87 14.36 -32.15
N GLU A 171 -22.87 14.89 -32.86
CA GLU A 171 -22.62 14.54 -34.27
C GLU A 171 -22.28 13.05 -34.43
N SER A 172 -21.47 12.49 -33.53
CA SER A 172 -21.15 11.05 -33.51
C SER A 172 -22.40 10.18 -33.27
N ILE A 173 -23.26 10.60 -32.33
CA ILE A 173 -24.50 9.89 -31.99
C ILE A 173 -25.46 9.92 -33.19
N ALA A 174 -25.64 11.07 -33.83
CA ALA A 174 -26.47 11.21 -35.03
C ALA A 174 -25.96 10.36 -36.20
N THR A 175 -24.65 10.32 -36.42
CA THR A 175 -24.01 9.51 -37.48
C THR A 175 -24.24 8.01 -37.28
N LYS A 176 -24.39 7.57 -36.02
CA LYS A 176 -24.74 6.18 -35.67
C LYS A 176 -26.24 5.87 -35.84
N GLY A 177 -27.05 6.85 -36.23
CA GLY A 177 -28.48 6.67 -36.53
C GLY A 177 -29.42 6.94 -35.36
N PHE A 178 -28.93 7.40 -34.21
CA PHE A 178 -29.79 7.77 -33.09
C PHE A 178 -30.36 9.18 -33.28
N LEU A 179 -31.68 9.33 -33.11
CA LEU A 179 -32.39 10.60 -33.34
C LEU A 179 -32.66 11.39 -32.07
N LYS A 180 -32.70 10.72 -30.90
CA LYS A 180 -33.09 11.32 -29.62
C LYS A 180 -32.01 11.09 -28.56
N VAL A 181 -31.81 12.11 -27.74
CA VAL A 181 -30.95 12.08 -26.56
C VAL A 181 -31.70 12.66 -25.39
N ARG A 182 -31.34 12.24 -24.17
CA ARG A 182 -31.75 12.88 -22.93
C ARG A 182 -30.57 13.72 -22.44
N VAL A 183 -30.81 15.01 -22.22
CA VAL A 183 -29.79 15.96 -21.76
C VAL A 183 -30.33 16.61 -20.49
N ASP A 184 -29.59 16.49 -19.40
CA ASP A 184 -29.95 17.05 -18.08
C ASP A 184 -31.39 16.70 -17.66
N GLY A 185 -31.82 15.48 -17.96
CA GLY A 185 -33.16 14.98 -17.62
C GLY A 185 -34.21 15.12 -18.73
N VAL A 186 -33.99 15.97 -19.74
CA VAL A 186 -34.98 16.28 -20.77
C VAL A 186 -34.67 15.55 -22.07
N ILE A 187 -35.65 14.85 -22.65
CA ILE A 187 -35.50 14.17 -23.93
C ILE A 187 -35.71 15.16 -25.09
N VAL A 188 -34.71 15.29 -25.95
CA VAL A 188 -34.68 16.20 -27.09
C VAL A 188 -34.25 15.47 -28.37
N ASP A 189 -34.68 15.99 -29.52
CA ASP A 189 -34.23 15.52 -30.83
C ASP A 189 -32.84 16.10 -31.16
N ILE A 190 -31.97 15.27 -31.74
CA ILE A 190 -30.63 15.71 -32.14
C ILE A 190 -30.75 16.58 -33.38
N THR A 191 -30.30 17.83 -33.26
CA THR A 191 -30.26 18.80 -34.36
C THR A 191 -28.82 19.05 -34.82
N LYS A 192 -28.66 19.47 -36.08
CA LYS A 192 -27.34 19.76 -36.64
C LYS A 192 -26.68 20.93 -35.89
N GLY A 193 -25.49 20.71 -35.35
CA GLY A 193 -24.75 21.71 -34.58
C GLY A 193 -25.19 21.84 -33.11
N MET A 194 -25.99 20.90 -32.61
CA MET A 194 -26.39 20.82 -31.20
C MET A 194 -25.16 20.83 -30.28
N LYS A 195 -25.24 21.64 -29.21
CA LYS A 195 -24.18 21.79 -28.19
C LYS A 195 -24.80 22.21 -26.87
N VAL A 196 -24.11 21.89 -25.78
CA VAL A 196 -24.48 22.32 -24.42
C VAL A 196 -23.45 23.31 -23.86
N ASP A 197 -23.69 23.85 -22.68
CA ASP A 197 -22.83 24.86 -22.06
C ASP A 197 -21.49 24.26 -21.62
N ARG A 198 -20.38 24.85 -22.06
CA ARG A 198 -19.04 24.35 -21.73
C ARG A 198 -18.73 24.38 -20.23
N TYR A 199 -19.32 25.32 -19.49
CA TYR A 199 -18.92 25.60 -18.11
C TYR A 199 -19.79 24.93 -17.05
N LYS A 200 -20.92 24.35 -17.47
CA LYS A 200 -21.85 23.60 -16.60
C LYS A 200 -21.60 22.10 -16.71
N THR A 201 -21.92 21.38 -15.64
CA THR A 201 -21.91 19.92 -15.63
C THR A 201 -23.16 19.40 -16.31
N HIS A 202 -23.00 18.44 -17.20
CA HIS A 202 -24.11 17.86 -17.96
C HIS A 202 -24.18 16.34 -17.81
N ASP A 203 -25.40 15.82 -17.90
CA ASP A 203 -25.73 14.40 -18.05
C ASP A 203 -26.31 14.18 -19.45
N ILE A 204 -25.76 13.21 -20.20
CA ILE A 204 -26.18 12.92 -21.57
C ILE A 204 -26.36 11.42 -21.75
N GLU A 205 -27.59 11.03 -22.09
CA GLU A 205 -27.97 9.65 -22.39
C GLU A 205 -28.53 9.52 -23.81
N ILE A 206 -28.16 8.46 -24.53
CA ILE A 206 -28.75 8.13 -25.84
C ILE A 206 -30.06 7.38 -25.60
N VAL A 207 -31.13 7.77 -26.31
CA VAL A 207 -32.38 7.01 -26.34
C VAL A 207 -32.23 5.85 -27.33
N ILE A 208 -32.14 4.63 -26.81
CA ILE A 208 -31.92 3.43 -27.61
C ILE A 208 -33.24 2.89 -28.13
N ASP A 209 -34.21 2.68 -27.24
CA ASP A 209 -35.53 2.18 -27.63
C ASP A 209 -36.62 2.64 -26.65
N ARG A 210 -37.87 2.62 -27.12
CA ARG A 210 -39.09 2.89 -26.35
C ARG A 210 -40.03 1.72 -26.55
N LEU A 211 -40.31 0.98 -25.49
CA LEU A 211 -41.07 -0.26 -25.55
C LEU A 211 -41.97 -0.42 -24.32
N LYS A 212 -43.18 -0.91 -24.54
CA LYS A 212 -44.07 -1.36 -23.47
C LYS A 212 -43.79 -2.83 -23.18
N ILE A 213 -43.53 -3.18 -21.93
CA ILE A 213 -43.15 -4.54 -21.53
C ILE A 213 -44.41 -5.38 -21.32
N THR A 214 -44.81 -6.21 -22.29
CA THR A 214 -46.01 -7.08 -22.15
C THR A 214 -45.71 -8.56 -21.94
N GLY A 215 -44.44 -8.98 -22.10
CA GLY A 215 -44.00 -10.38 -21.92
C GLY A 215 -44.25 -11.29 -23.13
N GLU A 216 -44.45 -10.72 -24.32
CA GLU A 216 -44.56 -11.48 -25.58
C GLU A 216 -43.17 -11.86 -26.14
N ALA A 217 -43.05 -13.05 -26.74
CA ALA A 217 -41.78 -13.55 -27.27
C ALA A 217 -41.13 -12.64 -28.34
N SER A 218 -41.93 -11.94 -29.15
CA SER A 218 -41.44 -10.98 -30.15
C SER A 218 -40.83 -9.73 -29.50
N GLN A 219 -41.38 -9.30 -28.37
CA GLN A 219 -40.86 -8.16 -27.60
C GLN A 219 -39.60 -8.53 -26.83
N ASP A 220 -39.50 -9.76 -26.32
CA ASP A 220 -38.30 -10.24 -25.63
C ASP A 220 -37.07 -10.18 -26.54
N GLN A 221 -37.20 -10.55 -27.81
CA GLN A 221 -36.10 -10.46 -28.76
C GLN A 221 -35.71 -9.01 -29.07
N ARG A 222 -36.69 -8.09 -29.12
CA ARG A 222 -36.44 -6.65 -29.30
C ARG A 222 -35.78 -6.03 -28.07
N LEU A 223 -36.25 -6.39 -26.87
CA LEU A 223 -35.67 -5.96 -25.59
C LEU A 223 -34.22 -6.41 -25.49
N LYS A 224 -33.92 -7.66 -25.84
CA LYS A 224 -32.54 -8.18 -25.88
C LYS A 224 -31.64 -7.34 -26.79
N GLY A 225 -32.08 -7.05 -28.02
CA GLY A 225 -31.32 -6.21 -28.95
C GLY A 225 -31.12 -4.77 -28.43
N ALA A 226 -32.12 -4.21 -27.74
CA ALA A 226 -32.02 -2.90 -27.12
C ALA A 226 -31.03 -2.91 -25.92
N ILE A 227 -31.01 -3.96 -25.10
CA ILE A 227 -30.05 -4.13 -24.00
C ILE A 227 -28.63 -4.23 -24.57
N GLU A 228 -28.39 -5.06 -25.58
CA GLU A 228 -27.06 -5.20 -26.21
C GLU A 228 -26.54 -3.86 -26.76
N THR A 229 -27.41 -3.14 -27.46
CA THR A 229 -27.09 -1.82 -28.04
C THR A 229 -26.83 -0.77 -26.96
N ALA A 230 -27.66 -0.75 -25.91
CA ALA A 230 -27.51 0.17 -24.79
C ALA A 230 -26.22 -0.09 -24.01
N MET A 231 -25.92 -1.35 -23.74
CA MET A 231 -24.68 -1.76 -23.06
C MET A 231 -23.44 -1.43 -23.89
N TYR A 232 -23.49 -1.60 -25.21
CA TYR A 232 -22.35 -1.24 -26.07
C TYR A 232 -22.07 0.26 -26.04
N HIS A 233 -23.09 1.11 -26.21
CA HIS A 233 -22.91 2.56 -26.24
C HIS A 233 -22.74 3.21 -24.85
N GLY A 234 -23.28 2.59 -23.81
CA GLY A 234 -23.16 3.03 -22.42
C GLY A 234 -21.94 2.47 -21.67
N ASN A 235 -20.99 1.85 -22.38
CA ASN A 235 -19.79 1.21 -21.82
C ASN A 235 -20.12 0.20 -20.69
N GLY A 236 -21.08 -0.68 -20.95
CA GLY A 236 -21.54 -1.72 -20.03
C GLY A 236 -22.53 -1.24 -18.98
N ILE A 237 -23.13 -0.06 -19.17
CA ILE A 237 -24.18 0.51 -18.33
C ILE A 237 -25.43 0.78 -19.17
N LEU A 238 -26.57 0.46 -18.58
CA LEU A 238 -27.92 0.65 -19.11
C LEU A 238 -28.74 1.41 -18.05
N MET A 239 -29.64 2.27 -18.52
CA MET A 239 -30.59 2.98 -17.67
C MET A 239 -32.02 2.77 -18.21
N VAL A 240 -32.96 2.50 -17.31
CA VAL A 240 -34.37 2.28 -17.65
C VAL A 240 -35.25 3.28 -16.91
N LEU A 241 -36.20 3.85 -17.64
CA LEU A 241 -37.21 4.80 -17.15
C LEU A 241 -38.60 4.39 -17.59
N THR A 242 -39.63 4.76 -16.81
CA THR A 242 -41.05 4.56 -17.17
C THR A 242 -41.63 5.82 -17.82
N GLN A 243 -42.40 5.68 -18.91
CA GLN A 243 -43.08 6.76 -19.64
C GLN A 243 -44.43 7.16 -19.04
N ASP A 244 -45.13 6.25 -18.34
CA ASP A 244 -46.56 6.42 -17.99
C ASP A 244 -46.86 7.43 -16.87
N LYS A 245 -45.89 8.22 -16.42
CA LYS A 245 -46.14 9.42 -15.60
C LYS A 245 -45.29 10.56 -16.14
N ALA A 246 -45.98 11.58 -16.65
CA ALA A 246 -45.45 12.67 -17.46
C ALA A 246 -44.13 13.26 -16.96
N VAL A 247 -43.26 13.47 -17.96
CA VAL A 247 -42.07 14.32 -18.15
C VAL A 247 -41.58 15.29 -17.05
N ASP A 248 -42.33 15.68 -16.02
CA ASP A 248 -41.91 16.66 -15.01
C ASP A 248 -42.42 16.35 -13.60
N THR A 249 -42.26 15.11 -13.11
CA THR A 249 -42.46 14.84 -11.67
C THR A 249 -41.11 14.77 -10.94
N PRO A 250 -40.76 15.73 -10.07
CA PRO A 250 -39.56 15.65 -9.24
C PRO A 250 -39.72 14.47 -8.25
N GLY A 251 -39.05 13.34 -8.53
CA GLY A 251 -39.06 12.18 -7.62
C GLY A 251 -38.88 10.79 -8.25
N GLN A 252 -38.97 10.62 -9.57
CA GLN A 252 -38.73 9.30 -10.19
C GLN A 252 -37.24 9.03 -10.39
N LYS A 253 -36.71 8.08 -9.60
CA LYS A 253 -35.32 7.66 -9.68
C LYS A 253 -35.12 6.70 -10.85
N PRO A 254 -34.16 6.94 -11.75
CA PRO A 254 -33.81 5.99 -12.79
C PRO A 254 -33.29 4.68 -12.19
N ARG A 255 -33.63 3.57 -12.84
CA ARG A 255 -33.05 2.27 -12.48
C ARG A 255 -31.88 1.97 -13.40
N TYR A 256 -30.73 1.67 -12.80
CA TYR A 256 -29.53 1.36 -13.53
C TYR A 256 -29.24 -0.13 -13.53
N PHE A 257 -28.70 -0.62 -14.65
CA PHE A 257 -28.19 -1.96 -14.81
C PHE A 257 -26.78 -1.88 -15.37
N SER A 258 -25.91 -2.80 -14.97
CA SER A 258 -24.52 -2.79 -15.42
C SER A 258 -23.93 -4.18 -15.43
N ARG A 259 -23.06 -4.43 -16.42
CA ARG A 259 -22.22 -5.62 -16.50
C ARG A 259 -21.09 -5.60 -15.46
N SER A 260 -20.69 -4.40 -15.06
CA SER A 260 -19.74 -4.17 -13.97
C SER A 260 -20.47 -4.02 -12.63
N LEU A 261 -19.76 -4.20 -11.52
CA LEU A 261 -20.31 -3.93 -10.19
C LEU A 261 -20.80 -2.50 -10.09
N MET A 262 -22.07 -2.32 -9.72
CA MET A 262 -22.70 -1.02 -9.61
C MET A 262 -23.61 -0.92 -8.37
N CYS A 263 -23.66 0.26 -7.75
CA CYS A 263 -24.70 0.61 -6.80
C CYS A 263 -26.04 0.82 -7.54
N PRO A 264 -27.12 0.12 -7.16
CA PRO A 264 -28.41 0.22 -7.85
C PRO A 264 -29.06 1.61 -7.70
N THR A 265 -28.76 2.33 -6.64
CA THR A 265 -29.39 3.62 -6.32
C THR A 265 -28.65 4.81 -6.92
N THR A 266 -27.32 4.84 -6.84
CA THR A 266 -26.52 5.99 -7.29
C THR A 266 -25.89 5.80 -8.67
N GLY A 267 -25.86 4.57 -9.20
CA GLY A 267 -25.21 4.26 -10.48
C GLY A 267 -23.67 4.30 -10.45
N ILE A 268 -23.06 4.44 -9.25
CA ILE A 268 -21.61 4.34 -9.07
C ILE A 268 -21.16 2.92 -9.40
N SER A 269 -20.14 2.81 -10.24
CA SER A 269 -19.57 1.54 -10.68
C SER A 269 -18.15 1.35 -10.16
N TYR A 270 -17.84 0.14 -9.68
CA TYR A 270 -16.47 -0.27 -9.35
C TYR A 270 -15.88 -1.10 -10.48
N ALA A 271 -14.55 -1.06 -10.61
CA ALA A 271 -13.84 -2.00 -11.45
C ALA A 271 -14.02 -3.43 -10.90
N THR A 272 -13.89 -4.41 -11.80
CA THR A 272 -13.84 -5.82 -11.41
C THR A 272 -12.71 -6.03 -10.40
N PRO A 273 -12.97 -6.74 -9.28
CA PRO A 273 -11.97 -6.92 -8.25
C PRO A 273 -10.85 -7.84 -8.74
N GLU A 274 -9.63 -7.29 -8.79
CA GLU A 274 -8.38 -8.00 -8.99
C GLU A 274 -7.52 -7.85 -7.72
N PRO A 275 -6.56 -8.77 -7.45
CA PRO A 275 -5.66 -8.65 -6.30
C PRO A 275 -4.95 -7.28 -6.24
N ASN A 276 -4.66 -6.69 -7.40
CA ASN A 276 -4.02 -5.37 -7.50
C ASN A 276 -4.89 -4.21 -6.99
N ASN A 277 -6.22 -4.34 -6.97
CA ASN A 277 -7.11 -3.34 -6.37
C ASN A 277 -6.94 -3.28 -4.84
N PHE A 278 -6.45 -4.35 -4.23
CA PHE A 278 -6.20 -4.46 -2.79
C PHE A 278 -4.72 -4.26 -2.44
N SER A 279 -3.88 -3.83 -3.41
CA SER A 279 -2.46 -3.57 -3.18
C SER A 279 -2.19 -2.07 -3.05
N PHE A 280 -1.68 -1.65 -1.89
CA PHE A 280 -1.18 -0.28 -1.70
C PHE A 280 0.15 -0.01 -2.42
N ASN A 281 0.75 -1.03 -3.05
CA ASN A 281 1.92 -0.88 -3.93
C ASN A 281 1.52 -0.66 -5.40
N SER A 282 0.26 -0.92 -5.76
CA SER A 282 -0.25 -0.78 -7.12
C SER A 282 -1.02 0.54 -7.30
N PRO A 283 -0.88 1.26 -8.43
CA PRO A 283 -1.70 2.43 -8.73
C PRO A 283 -3.21 2.15 -8.73
N LYS A 284 -3.61 0.90 -9.01
CA LYS A 284 -5.03 0.49 -9.01
C LYS A 284 -5.63 0.49 -7.59
N GLY A 285 -4.85 0.17 -6.57
CA GLY A 285 -5.31 -0.01 -5.19
C GLY A 285 -4.82 1.02 -4.19
N MET A 286 -3.75 1.76 -4.49
CA MET A 286 -3.15 2.72 -3.55
C MET A 286 -3.96 4.00 -3.43
N CYS A 287 -4.05 4.54 -2.22
CA CYS A 287 -4.62 5.87 -1.98
C CYS A 287 -3.90 6.92 -2.86
N PRO A 288 -4.63 7.73 -3.67
CA PRO A 288 -4.01 8.70 -4.56
C PRO A 288 -3.31 9.84 -3.81
N HIS A 289 -3.81 10.16 -2.60
CA HIS A 289 -3.29 11.26 -1.78
C HIS A 289 -1.91 10.94 -1.17
N CYS A 290 -1.79 9.80 -0.47
CA CYS A 290 -0.52 9.40 0.15
C CYS A 290 0.31 8.43 -0.72
N LYS A 291 -0.14 8.10 -1.93
CA LYS A 291 0.53 7.17 -2.87
C LYS A 291 0.90 5.84 -2.21
N GLY A 292 -0.03 5.29 -1.41
CA GLY A 292 0.11 4.01 -0.72
C GLY A 292 1.02 4.02 0.51
N LEU A 293 1.42 5.19 1.03
CA LEU A 293 2.25 5.27 2.24
C LEU A 293 1.46 5.19 3.54
N GLY A 294 0.18 5.57 3.53
CA GLY A 294 -0.68 5.67 4.73
C GLY A 294 -0.39 6.89 5.61
N SER A 295 0.77 7.52 5.46
CA SER A 295 1.18 8.71 6.19
C SER A 295 1.69 9.79 5.26
N LEU A 296 1.58 11.04 5.69
CA LEU A 296 2.12 12.21 5.02
C LEU A 296 3.17 12.87 5.92
N HIS A 297 4.05 13.62 5.29
CA HIS A 297 4.94 14.53 6.00
C HIS A 297 4.37 15.93 5.88
N GLU A 298 3.98 16.52 7.00
CA GLU A 298 3.48 17.89 7.08
C GLU A 298 4.50 18.74 7.84
N VAL A 299 4.72 19.96 7.37
CA VAL A 299 5.64 20.89 8.02
C VAL A 299 5.10 21.26 9.40
N ASN A 300 5.95 21.17 10.42
CA ASN A 300 5.61 21.54 11.79
C ASN A 300 6.21 22.93 12.09
N ARG A 301 5.34 23.87 12.46
CA ARG A 301 5.69 25.24 12.84
C ARG A 301 6.63 25.29 14.05
N ASP A 302 6.40 24.46 15.06
CA ASP A 302 7.20 24.38 16.29
C ASP A 302 8.62 23.87 16.01
N LYS A 303 8.81 23.08 14.94
CA LYS A 303 10.15 22.67 14.50
C LYS A 303 10.87 23.75 13.71
N ILE A 304 10.13 24.60 13.00
CA ILE A 304 10.69 25.78 12.31
C ILE A 304 11.05 26.86 13.34
N ILE A 305 10.22 27.03 14.36
CA ILE A 305 10.36 28.04 15.41
C ILE A 305 10.35 27.34 16.78
N PRO A 306 11.48 26.76 17.20
CA PRO A 306 11.56 26.03 18.47
C PRO A 306 11.37 26.91 19.70
N ASP A 307 11.80 28.17 19.62
CA ASP A 307 11.65 29.15 20.70
C ASP A 307 11.08 30.47 20.14
N PRO A 308 9.77 30.69 20.28
CA PRO A 308 9.10 31.91 19.82
C PRO A 308 9.56 33.19 20.53
N LYS A 309 10.23 33.08 21.69
CA LYS A 309 10.72 34.22 22.47
C LYS A 309 12.01 34.81 21.91
N LEU A 310 12.69 34.07 21.04
CA LEU A 310 13.85 34.58 20.32
C LEU A 310 13.41 35.49 19.18
N SER A 311 14.25 36.46 18.87
CA SER A 311 14.09 37.29 17.67
C SER A 311 14.67 36.59 16.45
N ILE A 312 14.23 37.01 15.25
CA ILE A 312 14.71 36.45 13.99
C ILE A 312 16.24 36.58 13.88
N ARG A 313 16.80 37.73 14.30
CA ARG A 313 18.26 37.95 14.31
C ARG A 313 19.00 37.07 15.31
N LYS A 314 18.36 36.69 16.42
CA LYS A 314 18.92 35.76 17.43
C LYS A 314 18.80 34.30 17.02
N GLY A 315 18.07 33.99 15.95
CA GLY A 315 17.95 32.64 15.39
C GLY A 315 16.62 31.95 15.73
N ALA A 316 15.52 32.70 15.84
CA ALA A 316 14.18 32.13 16.05
C ALA A 316 13.76 31.12 14.96
N ILE A 317 14.29 31.25 13.74
CA ILE A 317 13.96 30.42 12.58
C ILE A 317 15.06 29.35 12.40
N ALA A 318 14.80 28.12 12.82
CA ALA A 318 15.77 27.03 12.81
C ALA A 318 16.25 26.55 11.43
N PRO A 319 15.42 26.50 10.36
CA PRO A 319 15.88 26.18 9.00
C PRO A 319 16.88 27.19 8.44
N TYR A 320 16.96 28.37 9.06
CA TYR A 320 17.79 29.48 8.63
C TYR A 320 18.97 29.62 9.60
N GLU A 321 20.10 28.99 9.26
CA GLU A 321 21.35 29.24 9.99
C GLU A 321 21.94 30.59 9.60
N LYS A 322 22.49 31.32 10.59
CA LYS A 322 23.07 32.67 10.56
C LYS A 322 24.08 32.92 9.42
N LYS A 323 23.63 32.96 8.16
CA LYS A 323 24.41 33.50 7.05
C LYS A 323 24.00 34.96 6.87
N ILE A 324 24.86 35.85 7.38
CA ILE A 324 24.64 37.29 7.53
C ILE A 324 24.36 38.02 6.19
N ASN A 325 24.59 37.39 5.03
CA ASN A 325 24.41 37.99 3.71
C ASN A 325 23.63 37.09 2.72
N SER A 326 22.59 36.39 3.16
CA SER A 326 21.78 35.57 2.25
C SER A 326 20.68 36.39 1.55
N TRP A 327 20.22 35.94 0.38
CA TRP A 327 19.05 36.54 -0.31
C TRP A 327 17.81 36.57 0.60
N ILE A 328 17.62 35.53 1.41
CA ILE A 328 16.52 35.43 2.39
C ILE A 328 16.60 36.53 3.44
N SER A 329 17.81 36.85 3.93
CA SER A 329 18.02 37.94 4.89
C SER A 329 17.48 39.27 4.37
N LYS A 330 17.75 39.57 3.09
CA LYS A 330 17.29 40.79 2.43
C LYS A 330 15.76 40.80 2.26
N GLN A 331 15.16 39.66 1.91
CA GLN A 331 13.70 39.56 1.83
C GLN A 331 13.03 39.76 3.19
N LEU A 332 13.59 39.19 4.26
CA LEU A 332 13.06 39.39 5.62
C LEU A 332 13.15 40.85 6.08
N GLU A 333 14.20 41.58 5.71
CA GLU A 333 14.32 43.02 5.98
C GLU A 333 13.27 43.83 5.21
N LEU A 334 13.01 43.50 3.94
CA LEU A 334 11.96 44.13 3.15
C LEU A 334 10.57 43.84 3.71
N ILE A 335 10.33 42.62 4.21
CA ILE A 335 9.08 42.25 4.88
C ILE A 335 8.92 43.05 6.17
N ALA A 336 9.96 43.17 7.01
CA ALA A 336 9.91 43.97 8.23
C ALA A 336 9.59 45.44 7.96
N GLN A 337 10.19 46.03 6.91
CA GLN A 337 9.89 47.40 6.47
C GLN A 337 8.45 47.57 5.97
N HIS A 338 7.89 46.55 5.29
CA HIS A 338 6.52 46.59 4.79
C HIS A 338 5.48 46.61 5.92
N PHE A 339 5.75 45.90 7.01
CA PHE A 339 4.87 45.82 8.19
C PHE A 339 5.22 46.84 9.30
N ASP A 340 6.12 47.78 9.03
CA ASP A 340 6.61 48.78 10.00
C ASP A 340 7.05 48.16 11.35
N SER A 341 7.84 47.07 11.26
CA SER A 341 8.30 46.29 12.43
C SER A 341 9.81 46.02 12.38
N ASP A 342 10.36 45.47 13.47
CA ASP A 342 11.79 45.15 13.60
C ASP A 342 12.03 43.64 13.73
N LEU A 343 13.10 43.13 13.13
CA LEU A 343 13.55 41.74 13.26
C LEU A 343 14.22 41.43 14.61
N ASN A 344 14.38 42.45 15.48
CA ASN A 344 14.95 42.31 16.82
C ASN A 344 13.95 41.95 17.91
N ILE A 345 12.65 42.11 17.67
CA ILE A 345 11.61 41.70 18.64
C ILE A 345 11.39 40.19 18.62
N PRO A 346 10.93 39.59 19.73
CA PRO A 346 10.54 38.18 19.79
C PRO A 346 9.58 37.81 18.65
N PHE A 347 9.69 36.58 18.14
CA PHE A 347 8.84 36.13 17.03
C PHE A 347 7.35 36.16 17.41
N GLU A 348 7.01 35.82 18.66
CA GLU A 348 5.63 35.85 19.17
C GLU A 348 5.01 37.26 19.18
N ASP A 349 5.83 38.30 19.33
CA ASP A 349 5.41 39.70 19.37
C ASP A 349 5.31 40.35 17.98
N LEU A 350 5.74 39.66 16.92
CA LEU A 350 5.64 40.17 15.55
C LEU A 350 4.17 40.28 15.11
N PRO A 351 3.80 41.27 14.26
CA PRO A 351 2.47 41.35 13.69
C PRO A 351 2.07 40.03 13.01
N VAL A 352 0.82 39.57 13.22
CA VAL A 352 0.34 38.28 12.68
C VAL A 352 0.52 38.20 11.16
N GLY A 353 0.22 39.28 10.43
CA GLY A 353 0.42 39.34 8.98
C GLY A 353 1.90 39.21 8.57
N MET A 354 2.83 39.70 9.39
CA MET A 354 4.27 39.51 9.17
C MET A 354 4.70 38.07 9.43
N GLN A 355 4.18 37.43 10.49
CA GLN A 355 4.46 36.01 10.76
C GLN A 355 3.97 35.12 9.61
N GLU A 356 2.76 35.38 9.10
CA GLU A 356 2.21 34.67 7.95
C GLU A 356 3.01 34.92 6.67
N ALA A 357 3.41 36.17 6.40
CA ALA A 357 4.28 36.50 5.26
C ALA A 357 5.64 35.77 5.30
N ILE A 358 6.21 35.59 6.50
CA ILE A 358 7.47 34.85 6.67
C ILE A 358 7.28 33.35 6.46
N LEU A 359 6.18 32.78 6.96
CA LEU A 359 5.93 31.34 6.90
C LEU A 359 5.39 30.88 5.55
N PHE A 360 4.43 31.59 4.98
CA PHE A 360 3.68 31.21 3.77
C PHE A 360 4.01 32.06 2.54
N GLY A 361 4.80 33.12 2.71
CA GLY A 361 5.23 33.99 1.62
C GLY A 361 4.37 35.23 1.43
N ILE A 362 4.92 36.20 0.70
CA ILE A 362 4.22 37.42 0.29
C ILE A 362 4.80 37.91 -1.05
N GLN A 363 3.91 38.27 -1.97
CA GLN A 363 4.26 38.95 -3.23
C GLN A 363 3.57 40.30 -3.25
N THR A 364 4.34 41.37 -3.03
CA THR A 364 3.79 42.72 -2.98
C THR A 364 4.83 43.74 -3.46
N THR A 365 4.35 44.88 -3.96
CA THR A 365 5.20 46.02 -4.29
C THR A 365 4.75 47.18 -3.42
N TYR A 366 5.69 47.83 -2.75
CA TYR A 366 5.40 49.00 -1.93
C TYR A 366 6.44 50.10 -2.17
N GLU A 367 6.02 51.35 -1.99
CA GLU A 367 6.84 52.52 -2.23
C GLU A 367 7.31 53.12 -0.91
N VAL A 368 8.61 53.37 -0.78
CA VAL A 368 9.18 54.08 0.37
C VAL A 368 9.74 55.41 -0.11
N ALA A 369 9.18 56.50 0.41
CA ALA A 369 9.70 57.84 0.17
C ALA A 369 11.01 58.05 0.94
N SER A 370 12.13 58.20 0.23
CA SER A 370 13.43 58.44 0.87
C SER A 370 13.53 59.90 1.33
N LYS A 371 13.43 60.13 2.65
CA LYS A 371 13.54 61.47 3.26
C LYS A 371 14.88 62.17 3.02
N THR A 372 15.94 61.43 2.68
CA THR A 372 17.30 61.96 2.48
C THR A 372 17.65 62.25 1.02
N LEU A 373 16.95 61.67 0.05
CA LEU A 373 17.29 61.77 -1.38
C LEU A 373 16.16 62.37 -2.23
N GLY A 374 14.97 62.64 -1.68
CA GLY A 374 13.84 63.23 -2.41
C GLY A 374 13.27 62.33 -3.52
N ILE A 375 13.59 61.03 -3.50
CA ILE A 375 13.19 60.05 -4.51
C ILE A 375 12.34 58.96 -3.84
N THR A 376 11.20 58.61 -4.46
CA THR A 376 10.38 57.46 -4.08
C THR A 376 11.00 56.19 -4.66
N ARG A 377 11.38 55.24 -3.79
CA ARG A 377 11.92 53.93 -4.22
C ARG A 377 10.83 52.88 -4.15
N GLN A 378 10.63 52.16 -5.25
CA GLN A 378 9.74 51.00 -5.29
C GLN A 378 10.51 49.76 -4.87
N PHE A 379 9.99 49.03 -3.88
CA PHE A 379 10.50 47.74 -3.45
C PHE A 379 9.51 46.65 -3.79
N LYS A 380 9.97 45.60 -4.47
CA LYS A 380 9.21 44.39 -4.73
C LYS A 380 9.65 43.31 -3.75
N ILE A 381 8.72 42.79 -2.95
CA ILE A 381 8.90 41.57 -2.19
C ILE A 381 8.39 40.42 -3.05
N ASP A 382 9.25 39.43 -3.26
CA ASP A 382 8.93 38.22 -4.00
C ASP A 382 9.48 37.05 -3.20
N PHE A 383 8.72 36.66 -2.17
CA PHE A 383 9.15 35.69 -1.19
C PHE A 383 8.12 34.57 -1.06
N ASP A 384 8.52 33.35 -1.39
CA ASP A 384 7.64 32.18 -1.40
C ASP A 384 7.33 31.62 0.00
N GLY A 385 8.00 32.09 1.04
CA GLY A 385 7.82 31.60 2.41
C GLY A 385 8.70 30.40 2.75
N ILE A 386 8.87 30.17 4.05
CA ILE A 386 9.71 29.09 4.58
C ILE A 386 9.03 27.72 4.46
N ILE A 387 7.71 27.67 4.69
CA ILE A 387 6.94 26.41 4.62
C ILE A 387 6.94 25.87 3.18
N PRO A 388 6.55 26.66 2.15
CA PRO A 388 6.58 26.18 0.77
C PRO A 388 7.98 25.79 0.31
N PHE A 389 9.03 26.47 0.78
CA PHE A 389 10.42 26.09 0.51
C PHE A 389 10.78 24.71 1.08
N ILE A 390 10.40 24.42 2.33
CA ILE A 390 10.64 23.10 2.95
C ILE A 390 9.86 22.01 2.22
N GLU A 391 8.61 22.27 1.86
CA GLU A 391 7.77 21.33 1.10
C GLU A 391 8.37 21.03 -0.28
N ALA A 392 8.74 22.06 -1.04
CA ALA A 392 9.40 21.92 -2.34
C ALA A 392 10.73 21.15 -2.23
N THR A 393 11.51 21.42 -1.18
CA THR A 393 12.77 20.71 -0.90
C THR A 393 12.54 19.24 -0.56
N PHE A 394 11.45 18.91 0.15
CA PHE A 394 11.11 17.53 0.50
C PHE A 394 10.62 16.73 -0.72
N ASP A 395 9.89 17.39 -1.62
CA ASP A 395 9.36 16.79 -2.85
C ASP A 395 10.41 16.65 -3.95
N ASN A 396 11.46 17.49 -3.92
CA ASN A 396 12.61 17.35 -4.80
C ASN A 396 13.36 16.03 -4.53
N LYS A 397 13.55 15.22 -5.59
CA LYS A 397 14.17 13.90 -5.52
C LYS A 397 15.68 13.88 -5.79
N ASP A 398 16.26 15.01 -6.19
CA ASP A 398 17.64 15.08 -6.69
C ASP A 398 18.68 14.91 -5.57
N SER A 399 18.36 15.35 -4.35
CA SER A 399 19.30 15.27 -3.21
C SER A 399 18.70 14.56 -1.99
N ARG A 400 19.27 13.40 -1.65
CA ARG A 400 18.91 12.65 -0.44
C ARG A 400 19.23 13.42 0.85
N GLN A 401 20.30 14.21 0.86
CA GLN A 401 20.71 15.01 2.02
C GLN A 401 19.71 16.14 2.28
N LEU A 402 19.36 16.92 1.25
CA LEU A 402 18.39 18.02 1.37
C LEU A 402 17.01 17.51 1.78
N ARG A 403 16.58 16.37 1.22
CA ARG A 403 15.32 15.76 1.62
C ARG A 403 15.31 15.30 3.08
N ARG A 404 16.45 14.82 3.60
CA ARG A 404 16.59 14.45 5.02
C ARG A 404 16.56 15.67 5.93
N TRP A 405 17.18 16.76 5.49
CA TRP A 405 17.12 18.06 6.16
C TRP A 405 15.68 18.62 6.19
N ALA A 406 14.97 18.66 5.06
CA ALA A 406 13.58 19.12 5.04
C ALA A 406 12.70 18.28 5.98
N LYS A 407 12.90 16.95 5.97
CA LYS A 407 12.19 16.02 6.84
C LYS A 407 12.39 16.28 8.34
N SER A 408 13.50 16.87 8.79
CA SER A 408 13.69 17.16 10.22
C SER A 408 12.74 18.24 10.74
N TYR A 409 12.18 19.07 9.86
CA TYR A 409 11.20 20.12 10.19
C TYR A 409 9.75 19.68 9.97
N MET A 410 9.54 18.41 9.63
CA MET A 410 8.22 17.86 9.34
C MET A 410 7.81 16.82 10.39
N ASP A 411 6.51 16.71 10.62
CA ASP A 411 5.90 15.61 11.35
C ASP A 411 5.34 14.56 10.41
N LYS A 412 5.36 13.32 10.88
CA LYS A 412 4.68 12.23 10.20
C LYS A 412 3.26 12.16 10.72
N LYS A 413 2.28 12.55 9.90
CA LYS A 413 0.85 12.44 10.22
C LYS A 413 0.20 11.31 9.44
N THR A 414 -0.86 10.74 10.01
CA THR A 414 -1.70 9.77 9.30
C THR A 414 -2.44 10.46 8.16
N CYS A 415 -2.52 9.81 6.99
CA CYS A 415 -3.19 10.38 5.84
C CYS A 415 -4.70 10.56 6.11
N PRO A 416 -5.27 11.78 5.98
CA PRO A 416 -6.68 12.04 6.31
C PRO A 416 -7.67 11.41 5.33
N VAL A 417 -7.23 11.08 4.11
CA VAL A 417 -8.10 10.49 3.07
C VAL A 417 -8.31 8.99 3.27
N CYS A 418 -7.26 8.28 3.69
CA CYS A 418 -7.29 6.82 3.83
C CYS A 418 -7.19 6.36 5.29
N ASN A 419 -7.05 7.28 6.25
CA ASN A 419 -6.89 7.02 7.68
C ASN A 419 -5.80 5.98 8.00
N GLY A 420 -4.73 5.93 7.21
CA GLY A 420 -3.63 4.98 7.41
C GLY A 420 -3.78 3.62 6.70
N SER A 421 -4.95 3.31 6.14
CA SER A 421 -5.21 2.06 5.40
C SER A 421 -4.36 1.89 4.13
N ARG A 422 -3.80 2.99 3.59
CA ARG A 422 -2.99 3.06 2.37
C ARG A 422 -3.74 2.75 1.08
N LEU A 423 -4.98 2.30 1.16
CA LEU A 423 -5.80 1.91 0.02
C LEU A 423 -6.72 3.04 -0.43
N ARG A 424 -7.19 2.93 -1.67
CA ARG A 424 -8.27 3.77 -2.19
C ARG A 424 -9.57 3.50 -1.44
N LYS A 425 -10.48 4.48 -1.50
CA LYS A 425 -11.78 4.39 -0.84
C LYS A 425 -12.55 3.16 -1.33
N GLU A 426 -12.64 2.98 -2.64
CA GLU A 426 -13.38 1.88 -3.28
C GLU A 426 -12.93 0.50 -2.78
N SER A 427 -11.62 0.28 -2.64
CA SER A 427 -11.05 -0.99 -2.17
C SER A 427 -11.44 -1.34 -0.73
N GLN A 428 -11.73 -0.34 0.11
CA GLN A 428 -12.15 -0.56 1.50
C GLN A 428 -13.61 -1.02 1.62
N PHE A 429 -14.42 -0.86 0.57
CA PHE A 429 -15.83 -1.25 0.58
C PHE A 429 -16.08 -2.63 -0.04
N PHE A 430 -15.03 -3.37 -0.36
CA PHE A 430 -15.10 -4.81 -0.52
C PHE A 430 -14.96 -5.47 0.84
N LYS A 431 -15.91 -6.35 1.19
CA LYS A 431 -16.00 -6.92 2.53
C LYS A 431 -16.19 -8.44 2.48
N ILE A 432 -15.59 -9.11 3.45
CA ILE A 432 -15.87 -10.50 3.80
C ILE A 432 -16.31 -10.48 5.25
N ASP A 433 -17.44 -11.09 5.58
CA ASP A 433 -18.01 -11.05 6.95
C ASP A 433 -18.08 -9.61 7.51
N GLN A 434 -18.56 -8.67 6.68
CA GLN A 434 -18.65 -7.24 6.98
C GLN A 434 -17.33 -6.50 7.28
N ARG A 435 -16.17 -7.13 7.07
CA ARG A 435 -14.84 -6.55 7.32
C ARG A 435 -14.09 -6.23 6.03
N SER A 436 -13.47 -5.05 5.99
CA SER A 436 -12.56 -4.66 4.91
C SER A 436 -11.15 -5.25 5.10
N ILE A 437 -10.39 -5.38 4.00
CA ILE A 437 -9.01 -5.90 4.08
C ILE A 437 -8.10 -5.03 4.97
N SER A 438 -8.35 -3.72 5.02
CA SER A 438 -7.60 -2.80 5.86
C SER A 438 -7.88 -2.99 7.35
N GLU A 439 -9.13 -3.25 7.73
CA GLU A 439 -9.49 -3.55 9.13
C GLU A 439 -8.77 -4.81 9.61
N LEU A 440 -8.81 -5.88 8.80
CA LEU A 440 -8.13 -7.14 9.13
C LEU A 440 -6.62 -6.98 9.23
N ALA A 441 -6.03 -6.11 8.41
CA ALA A 441 -4.59 -5.86 8.43
C ALA A 441 -4.14 -5.08 9.68
N GLU A 442 -5.05 -4.41 10.38
CA GLU A 442 -4.79 -3.69 11.63
C GLU A 442 -4.98 -4.55 12.88
N TRP A 443 -5.70 -5.68 12.78
CA TRP A 443 -5.82 -6.62 13.88
C TRP A 443 -4.48 -7.26 14.21
N ASP A 444 -4.32 -7.59 15.49
CA ASP A 444 -3.25 -8.46 15.94
C ASP A 444 -3.43 -9.87 15.37
N ILE A 445 -2.33 -10.61 15.26
CA ILE A 445 -2.31 -11.93 14.64
C ILE A 445 -3.25 -12.90 15.38
N THR A 446 -3.41 -12.74 16.69
CA THR A 446 -4.34 -13.54 17.51
C THR A 446 -5.80 -13.38 17.06
N ASN A 447 -6.28 -12.14 16.92
CA ASN A 447 -7.67 -11.93 16.49
C ASN A 447 -7.85 -12.27 15.01
N LEU A 448 -6.83 -12.01 14.18
CA LEU A 448 -6.89 -12.33 12.76
C LEU A 448 -7.00 -13.84 12.51
N ILE A 449 -6.24 -14.69 13.22
CA ILE A 449 -6.34 -16.14 13.02
C ILE A 449 -7.70 -16.68 13.46
N GLN A 450 -8.26 -16.15 14.56
CA GLN A 450 -9.58 -16.56 15.05
C GLN A 450 -10.66 -16.24 14.00
N TRP A 451 -10.56 -15.08 13.37
CA TRP A 451 -11.46 -14.71 12.28
C TRP A 451 -11.28 -15.60 11.06
N ILE A 452 -10.03 -15.86 10.63
CA ILE A 452 -9.76 -16.76 9.49
C ILE A 452 -10.36 -18.16 9.71
N ARG A 453 -10.31 -18.70 10.94
CA ARG A 453 -10.93 -19.98 11.29
C ARG A 453 -12.46 -19.96 11.27
N ALA A 454 -13.08 -18.81 11.55
CA ALA A 454 -14.54 -18.66 11.62
C ALA A 454 -15.18 -18.33 10.26
N VAL A 455 -14.46 -17.65 9.37
CA VAL A 455 -14.96 -17.20 8.05
C VAL A 455 -15.54 -18.31 7.17
N PRO A 456 -14.95 -19.51 7.05
CA PRO A 456 -15.50 -20.57 6.20
C PRO A 456 -16.99 -20.86 6.42
N GLN A 457 -17.48 -20.74 7.66
CA GLN A 457 -18.88 -21.00 8.01
C GLN A 457 -19.84 -19.88 7.56
N LYS A 458 -19.30 -18.71 7.24
CA LYS A 458 -20.06 -17.51 6.86
C LYS A 458 -20.06 -17.25 5.35
N LEU A 459 -19.25 -18.00 4.61
CA LEU A 459 -19.17 -17.89 3.15
C LEU A 459 -20.30 -18.70 2.50
N SER A 460 -20.80 -18.21 1.37
CA SER A 460 -21.66 -19.03 0.51
C SER A 460 -20.89 -20.24 -0.05
N PRO A 461 -21.57 -21.33 -0.46
CA PRO A 461 -20.91 -22.50 -1.02
C PRO A 461 -19.97 -22.20 -2.19
N ALA A 462 -20.37 -21.26 -3.07
CA ALA A 462 -19.55 -20.82 -4.19
C ALA A 462 -18.30 -20.03 -3.74
N GLN A 463 -18.43 -19.14 -2.74
CA GLN A 463 -17.28 -18.44 -2.15
C GLN A 463 -16.34 -19.42 -1.44
N GLY A 464 -16.89 -20.36 -0.66
CA GLY A 464 -16.12 -21.36 0.08
C GLY A 464 -15.27 -22.25 -0.83
N ALA A 465 -15.83 -22.70 -1.95
CA ALA A 465 -15.09 -23.50 -2.94
C ALA A 465 -13.87 -22.77 -3.53
N ILE A 466 -13.97 -21.44 -3.71
CA ILE A 466 -12.88 -20.62 -4.28
C ILE A 466 -11.87 -20.21 -3.19
N ALA A 467 -12.36 -19.92 -1.97
CA ALA A 467 -11.56 -19.37 -0.88
C ALA A 467 -10.82 -20.43 -0.06
N GLY A 468 -11.23 -21.71 -0.10
CA GLY A 468 -10.76 -22.76 0.80
C GLY A 468 -9.24 -22.89 0.88
N GLU A 469 -8.58 -23.09 -0.26
CA GLU A 469 -7.11 -23.22 -0.31
C GLU A 469 -6.40 -21.94 0.16
N VAL A 470 -6.92 -20.77 -0.22
CA VAL A 470 -6.35 -19.47 0.19
C VAL A 470 -6.47 -19.26 1.69
N LEU A 471 -7.61 -19.62 2.30
CA LEU A 471 -7.83 -19.50 3.74
C LEU A 471 -6.92 -20.43 4.53
N LYS A 472 -6.75 -21.68 4.08
CA LYS A 472 -5.83 -22.64 4.69
C LYS A 472 -4.39 -22.13 4.69
N GLU A 473 -3.99 -21.53 3.57
CA GLU A 473 -2.66 -21.01 3.34
C GLU A 473 -2.38 -19.73 4.16
N VAL A 474 -3.40 -18.89 4.37
CA VAL A 474 -3.36 -17.76 5.31
C VAL A 474 -3.30 -18.24 6.75
N GLU A 475 -4.14 -19.20 7.15
CA GLU A 475 -4.17 -19.75 8.51
C GLU A 475 -2.82 -20.35 8.88
N THR A 476 -2.23 -21.14 7.99
CA THR A 476 -0.94 -21.80 8.19
C THR A 476 0.17 -20.79 8.46
N ARG A 477 0.26 -19.71 7.66
CA ARG A 477 1.26 -18.65 7.90
C ARG A 477 1.01 -17.85 9.18
N LEU A 478 -0.25 -17.57 9.51
CA LEU A 478 -0.59 -16.90 10.78
C LEU A 478 -0.20 -17.77 11.97
N GLN A 479 -0.41 -19.10 11.87
CA GLN A 479 -0.02 -20.05 12.91
C GLN A 479 1.49 -20.03 13.14
N PHE A 480 2.31 -20.05 12.08
CA PHE A 480 3.77 -19.94 12.23
C PHE A 480 4.20 -18.66 12.93
N LEU A 481 3.52 -17.53 12.70
CA LEU A 481 3.80 -16.29 13.41
C LEU A 481 3.44 -16.37 14.90
N LEU A 482 2.39 -17.13 15.26
CA LEU A 482 2.04 -17.40 16.67
C LEU A 482 3.05 -18.34 17.34
N ASP A 483 3.54 -19.34 16.60
CA ASP A 483 4.49 -20.32 17.09
C ASP A 483 5.83 -19.64 17.43
N VAL A 484 6.28 -18.67 16.64
CA VAL A 484 7.45 -17.83 16.96
C VAL A 484 7.15 -16.65 17.90
N GLY A 485 5.97 -16.59 18.52
CA GLY A 485 5.65 -15.61 19.56
C GLY A 485 5.36 -14.18 19.07
N LEU A 486 4.93 -13.99 17.83
CA LEU A 486 4.62 -12.68 17.23
C LEU A 486 3.13 -12.34 17.24
N SER A 487 2.39 -12.83 18.23
CA SER A 487 0.93 -12.74 18.32
C SER A 487 0.39 -11.30 18.40
N TYR A 488 1.18 -10.37 18.93
CA TYR A 488 0.82 -8.97 19.13
C TYR A 488 1.06 -8.08 17.90
N LEU A 489 1.68 -8.60 16.84
CA LEU A 489 1.92 -7.83 15.62
C LEU A 489 0.64 -7.72 14.79
N CYS A 490 0.53 -6.65 14.01
CA CYS A 490 -0.47 -6.51 12.95
C CYS A 490 0.19 -6.52 11.57
N LEU A 491 -0.54 -6.93 10.53
CA LEU A 491 -0.02 -7.04 9.17
C LEU A 491 0.36 -5.69 8.55
N ASN A 492 -0.29 -4.59 8.98
CA ASN A 492 -0.01 -3.23 8.51
C ASN A 492 1.19 -2.58 9.24
N ARG A 493 1.75 -3.22 10.29
CA ARG A 493 2.93 -2.71 11.00
C ARG A 493 4.11 -2.57 10.02
N SER A 494 4.76 -1.41 10.05
CA SER A 494 5.87 -1.12 9.13
C SER A 494 7.07 -2.02 9.42
N ALA A 495 7.66 -2.59 8.37
CA ALA A 495 8.88 -3.39 8.49
C ALA A 495 10.04 -2.61 9.14
N LYS A 496 10.09 -1.29 8.94
CA LYS A 496 11.10 -0.41 9.51
C LYS A 496 10.98 -0.25 11.05
N SER A 497 9.80 -0.50 11.60
CA SER A 497 9.53 -0.40 13.05
C SER A 497 9.74 -1.71 13.80
N LEU A 498 10.19 -2.76 13.12
CA LEU A 498 10.46 -4.05 13.74
C LEU A 498 11.83 -4.01 14.44
N SER A 499 11.92 -4.66 15.59
CA SER A 499 13.21 -4.95 16.22
C SER A 499 14.00 -5.97 15.40
N GLY A 500 15.30 -6.12 15.70
CA GLY A 500 16.13 -7.17 15.08
C GLY A 500 15.55 -8.56 15.31
N GLY A 501 15.20 -8.89 16.55
CA GLY A 501 14.58 -10.17 16.91
C GLY A 501 13.19 -10.37 16.30
N GLU A 502 12.34 -9.34 16.21
CA GLU A 502 11.06 -9.44 15.50
C GLU A 502 11.25 -9.76 14.02
N SER A 503 12.19 -9.07 13.36
CA SER A 503 12.51 -9.28 11.94
C SER A 503 13.06 -10.69 11.69
N GLN A 504 13.91 -11.18 12.59
CA GLN A 504 14.49 -12.51 12.55
C GLN A 504 13.40 -13.59 12.68
N ARG A 505 12.50 -13.45 13.66
CA ARG A 505 11.40 -14.41 13.89
C ARG A 505 10.39 -14.42 12.76
N ILE A 506 10.09 -13.27 12.16
CA ILE A 506 9.27 -13.21 10.93
C ILE A 506 9.92 -14.01 9.80
N ARG A 507 11.24 -13.87 9.64
CA ARG A 507 11.98 -14.61 8.62
C ARG A 507 11.97 -16.10 8.91
N LEU A 508 12.17 -16.51 10.17
CA LEU A 508 12.06 -17.90 10.60
C LEU A 508 10.68 -18.49 10.27
N ALA A 509 9.59 -17.82 10.66
CA ALA A 509 8.23 -18.26 10.34
C ALA A 509 8.00 -18.40 8.82
N THR A 510 8.57 -17.50 8.03
CA THR A 510 8.49 -17.55 6.55
C THR A 510 9.26 -18.76 6.00
N GLN A 511 10.42 -19.11 6.57
CA GLN A 511 11.19 -20.29 6.17
C GLN A 511 10.54 -21.61 6.58
N ILE A 512 9.91 -21.66 7.76
CA ILE A 512 9.13 -22.85 8.16
C ILE A 512 7.96 -23.05 7.18
N GLY A 513 7.32 -21.95 6.76
CA GLY A 513 6.23 -22.00 5.79
C GLY A 513 6.63 -22.35 4.35
N SER A 514 7.91 -22.25 3.97
CA SER A 514 8.36 -22.64 2.63
C SER A 514 8.51 -24.15 2.46
N GLN A 515 8.50 -24.91 3.56
CA GLN A 515 8.57 -26.39 3.59
C GLN A 515 9.76 -26.95 2.79
N LEU A 516 10.88 -26.21 2.75
CA LEU A 516 12.11 -26.70 2.13
C LEU A 516 12.70 -27.86 2.94
N VAL A 517 13.33 -28.80 2.25
CA VAL A 517 13.98 -30.00 2.81
C VAL A 517 15.42 -30.06 2.32
N GLY A 518 16.33 -30.58 3.13
CA GLY A 518 17.75 -30.73 2.79
C GLY A 518 18.53 -29.42 2.80
N VAL A 519 18.02 -28.39 3.49
CA VAL A 519 18.67 -27.08 3.64
C VAL A 519 19.45 -27.04 4.95
N LEU A 520 20.55 -26.28 4.99
CA LEU A 520 21.25 -25.89 6.22
C LEU A 520 20.80 -24.48 6.63
N TYR A 521 20.09 -24.37 7.74
CA TYR A 521 19.71 -23.08 8.32
C TYR A 521 20.74 -22.63 9.34
N ILE A 522 21.23 -21.40 9.22
CA ILE A 522 22.21 -20.83 10.16
C ILE A 522 21.59 -19.62 10.85
N LEU A 523 21.49 -19.65 12.18
CA LEU A 523 20.81 -18.64 12.99
C LEU A 523 21.79 -17.96 13.95
N ASP A 524 21.64 -16.63 14.08
CA ASP A 524 22.46 -15.80 14.96
C ASP A 524 21.65 -15.35 16.18
N GLU A 525 21.89 -15.97 17.34
CA GLU A 525 21.29 -15.62 18.64
C GLU A 525 19.77 -15.38 18.56
N PRO A 526 18.96 -16.38 18.14
CA PRO A 526 17.52 -16.20 17.90
C PRO A 526 16.71 -15.95 19.18
N SER A 527 17.25 -16.21 20.37
CA SER A 527 16.57 -15.88 21.64
C SER A 527 16.63 -14.40 22.01
N ILE A 528 17.40 -13.57 21.29
CA ILE A 528 17.57 -12.16 21.63
C ILE A 528 16.24 -11.39 21.62
N GLY A 529 16.02 -10.64 22.70
CA GLY A 529 14.83 -9.83 22.89
C GLY A 529 13.55 -10.66 23.01
N LEU A 530 13.67 -11.94 23.36
CA LEU A 530 12.57 -12.83 23.65
C LEU A 530 12.38 -12.99 25.16
N HIS A 531 11.14 -13.11 25.61
CA HIS A 531 10.85 -13.45 27.00
C HIS A 531 11.06 -14.96 27.22
N GLN A 532 11.54 -15.38 28.40
CA GLN A 532 11.85 -16.80 28.69
C GLN A 532 10.69 -17.76 28.34
N ARG A 533 9.46 -17.34 28.65
CA ARG A 533 8.24 -18.10 28.34
C ARG A 533 8.09 -18.44 26.85
N ASP A 534 8.54 -17.55 25.96
CA ASP A 534 8.39 -17.75 24.52
C ASP A 534 9.59 -18.51 23.94
N ASN A 535 10.67 -18.69 24.72
CA ASN A 535 11.89 -19.40 24.30
C ASN A 535 11.61 -20.88 24.00
N GLU A 536 10.77 -21.52 24.82
CA GLU A 536 10.32 -22.90 24.56
C GLU A 536 9.61 -23.04 23.21
N ARG A 537 8.87 -22.01 22.77
CA ARG A 537 8.16 -22.06 21.48
C ARG A 537 9.13 -21.89 20.31
N LEU A 538 10.14 -21.03 20.48
CA LEU A 538 11.21 -20.88 19.51
C LEU A 538 11.98 -22.20 19.34
N ILE A 539 12.40 -22.83 20.44
CA ILE A 539 13.10 -24.12 20.42
C ILE A 539 12.26 -25.16 19.67
N LYS A 540 10.97 -25.30 20.00
CA LYS A 540 10.05 -26.21 19.28
C LYS A 540 9.96 -25.91 17.78
N SER A 541 9.98 -24.64 17.40
CA SER A 541 9.95 -24.23 15.99
C SER A 541 11.24 -24.63 15.25
N LEU A 542 12.39 -24.59 15.93
CA LEU A 542 13.67 -25.04 15.38
C LEU A 542 13.75 -26.57 15.30
N GLU A 543 13.24 -27.28 16.31
CA GLU A 543 13.08 -28.74 16.28
C GLU A 543 12.19 -29.16 15.11
N GLN A 544 11.06 -28.47 14.89
CA GLN A 544 10.20 -28.72 13.73
C GLN A 544 10.93 -28.47 12.41
N LEU A 545 11.72 -27.39 12.31
CA LEU A 545 12.49 -27.09 11.11
C LEU A 545 13.51 -28.20 10.80
N ARG A 546 14.17 -28.73 11.84
CA ARG A 546 15.05 -29.92 11.75
C ARG A 546 14.26 -31.15 11.31
N ASP A 547 13.14 -31.44 11.97
CA ASP A 547 12.35 -32.65 11.76
C ASP A 547 11.69 -32.72 10.37
N LEU A 548 11.56 -31.59 9.67
CA LEU A 548 11.21 -31.53 8.24
C LEU A 548 12.31 -32.12 7.31
N GLY A 549 13.47 -32.49 7.85
CA GLY A 549 14.61 -33.00 7.10
C GLY A 549 15.64 -31.92 6.76
N ASN A 550 15.82 -30.95 7.64
CA ASN A 550 16.84 -29.91 7.50
C ASN A 550 17.89 -30.01 8.61
N SER A 551 19.04 -29.38 8.38
CA SER A 551 20.06 -29.19 9.42
C SER A 551 19.96 -27.76 9.96
N VAL A 552 20.02 -27.59 11.28
CA VAL A 552 19.88 -26.28 11.92
C VAL A 552 21.12 -26.01 12.75
N LEU A 553 21.87 -24.95 12.42
CA LEU A 553 23.06 -24.51 13.12
C LEU A 553 22.77 -23.16 13.80
N VAL A 554 22.86 -23.11 15.12
CA VAL A 554 22.49 -21.94 15.91
C VAL A 554 23.70 -21.43 16.68
N VAL A 555 24.02 -20.14 16.58
CA VAL A 555 24.98 -19.49 17.49
C VAL A 555 24.20 -19.01 18.71
N GLU A 556 24.48 -19.57 19.90
CA GLU A 556 23.74 -19.26 21.13
C GLU A 556 24.56 -19.35 22.43
N HIS A 557 24.04 -18.65 23.45
CA HIS A 557 24.47 -18.60 24.85
C HIS A 557 23.34 -18.97 25.82
N ASP A 558 22.10 -19.04 25.36
CA ASP A 558 20.94 -19.40 26.16
C ASP A 558 21.01 -20.86 26.62
N LYS A 559 20.77 -21.05 27.91
CA LYS A 559 20.87 -22.35 28.58
C LYS A 559 19.85 -23.34 28.03
N ASP A 560 18.62 -22.92 27.80
CA ASP A 560 17.54 -23.84 27.40
C ASP A 560 17.76 -24.32 25.96
N MET A 561 18.23 -23.45 25.06
CA MET A 561 18.63 -23.84 23.71
C MET A 561 19.80 -24.85 23.72
N ILE A 562 20.84 -24.58 24.51
CA ILE A 562 22.02 -25.46 24.63
C ILE A 562 21.61 -26.85 25.16
N LEU A 563 20.74 -26.90 26.17
CA LEU A 563 20.26 -28.16 26.75
C LEU A 563 19.34 -28.97 25.81
N LYS A 564 18.78 -28.32 24.78
CA LYS A 564 17.88 -28.92 23.80
C LYS A 564 18.54 -29.24 22.46
N ALA A 565 19.80 -28.86 22.29
CA ALA A 565 20.57 -29.18 21.09
C ALA A 565 20.82 -30.70 21.00
N ASP A 566 20.85 -31.20 19.77
CA ASP A 566 21.28 -32.57 19.47
C ASP A 566 22.81 -32.71 19.60
N GLU A 567 23.54 -31.63 19.32
CA GLU A 567 25.01 -31.52 19.42
C GLU A 567 25.41 -30.07 19.81
N LEU A 568 26.52 -29.92 20.54
CA LEU A 568 27.06 -28.64 21.05
C LEU A 568 28.50 -28.38 20.55
#